data_AF-A0A6N7ABZ0-F1
#
_entry.id   AF-A0A6N7ABZ0-F1
#
_cell.length_a   1.000
_cell.length_b   1.000
_cell.length_c   1.000
_cell.angle_alpha   90.00
_cell.angle_beta   90.00
_cell.angle_gamma   90.00
#
_symmetry.space_group_name_H-M   'P 1'
#
loop_
_entity.id
_entity.type
_entity.pdbx_description
1 polymer ?
#
loop_
_entity_poly.entity_id
_entity_poly.type
_entity_poly.pdbx_seq_one_letter_code
_entity_poly.pdbx_strand_id
1 'polypeptide(L)'
;MKLHEYQSKQIFAKYGVPTPKGRVAATAAEARQIAEELGGRVVVKSQVLVGGRGKAGGIRLAKSPKEAEEAATAILGMEIKGLPVRKVLVDPAADIEQEIYLGITNDRAARRPVFMASAAGGVDIEEVARTSPEKIIKVHVDPLLGLRDYQARDIAIGIDLPKEYWKQFGEICRGLFRAYMDCDATLAEINPLVILKEKTLMALDGKMLLDDNALFRHPDLAEMRDVDEEAPAETEARKYGLSFIKLDGSIGCMVNGAGLAMTTMDIVKLFGGEPANFLDIGGGASADKVAAAMRIILSDKNVKAILFNVFGGITRCDEVAKGILTALAEVKPTIPMVVRLVGTNAEEGRKLLADAKMITADTLADAARKAVAAAKA
;
A
#
# COMPACT_ATOMS: atom_id res chain seq x y z
N MET A 1 3.56 0.09 -5.36
CA MET A 1 2.31 0.71 -5.86
C MET A 1 1.16 -0.29 -5.83
N LYS A 2 -0.02 0.09 -5.34
CA LYS A 2 -1.23 -0.75 -5.43
C LYS A 2 -2.01 -0.40 -6.70
N LEU A 3 -2.66 -1.39 -7.29
CA LEU A 3 -3.61 -1.20 -8.38
C LEU A 3 -5.04 -1.46 -7.91
N HIS A 4 -6.00 -0.78 -8.52
CA HIS A 4 -7.42 -1.08 -8.36
C HIS A 4 -7.75 -2.46 -8.94
N GLU A 5 -8.90 -3.02 -8.54
CA GLU A 5 -9.35 -4.33 -9.05
C GLU A 5 -9.50 -4.30 -10.57
N TYR A 6 -10.12 -3.26 -11.13
CA TYR A 6 -10.32 -3.17 -12.58
C TYR A 6 -8.99 -3.13 -13.36
N GLN A 7 -7.97 -2.45 -12.83
CA GLN A 7 -6.63 -2.36 -13.42
C GLN A 7 -5.92 -3.71 -13.33
N SER A 8 -5.97 -4.35 -12.17
CA SER A 8 -5.40 -5.69 -11.95
C SER A 8 -6.01 -6.70 -12.92
N LYS A 9 -7.35 -6.70 -13.07
CA LYS A 9 -8.06 -7.56 -14.03
C LYS A 9 -7.69 -7.26 -15.49
N GLN A 10 -7.54 -6.00 -15.87
CA GLN A 10 -7.09 -5.63 -17.21
C GLN A 10 -5.68 -6.18 -17.51
N ILE A 11 -4.77 -6.11 -16.54
CA ILE A 11 -3.44 -6.71 -16.67
C ILE A 11 -3.55 -8.23 -16.78
N PHE A 12 -4.27 -8.88 -15.88
CA PHE A 12 -4.45 -10.34 -15.90
C PHE A 12 -5.03 -10.82 -17.25
N ALA A 13 -6.01 -10.10 -17.79
CA ALA A 13 -6.60 -10.39 -19.10
C ALA A 13 -5.59 -10.27 -20.26
N LYS A 14 -4.67 -9.29 -20.23
CA LYS A 14 -3.57 -9.18 -21.22
C LYS A 14 -2.69 -10.43 -21.24
N TYR A 15 -2.54 -11.09 -20.09
CA TYR A 15 -1.77 -12.34 -19.94
C TYR A 15 -2.62 -13.62 -20.06
N GLY A 16 -3.87 -13.50 -20.54
CA GLY A 16 -4.73 -14.65 -20.84
C GLY A 16 -5.46 -15.25 -19.64
N VAL A 17 -5.47 -14.58 -18.49
CA VAL A 17 -6.32 -14.98 -17.35
C VAL A 17 -7.77 -14.57 -17.65
N PRO A 18 -8.75 -15.49 -17.59
CA PRO A 18 -10.14 -15.17 -17.86
C PRO A 18 -10.72 -14.32 -16.73
N THR A 19 -11.19 -13.12 -17.06
CA THR A 19 -11.84 -12.19 -16.12
C THR A 19 -13.23 -11.79 -16.63
N PRO A 20 -14.18 -11.41 -15.74
CA PRO A 20 -15.43 -10.81 -16.17
C PRO A 20 -15.21 -9.56 -17.02
N LYS A 21 -16.02 -9.40 -18.08
CA LYS A 21 -15.96 -8.25 -19.01
C LYS A 21 -16.68 -7.01 -18.47
N GLY A 22 -16.44 -6.69 -17.20
CA GLY A 22 -17.03 -5.51 -16.57
C GLY A 22 -16.39 -4.20 -17.00
N ARG A 23 -17.04 -3.10 -16.62
CA ARG A 23 -16.57 -1.73 -16.87
C ARG A 23 -16.71 -0.85 -15.65
N VAL A 24 -15.88 0.18 -15.60
CA VAL A 24 -15.88 1.16 -14.51
C VAL A 24 -16.90 2.24 -14.79
N ALA A 25 -17.62 2.65 -13.74
CA ALA A 25 -18.53 3.79 -13.73
C ALA A 25 -18.09 4.79 -12.65
N ALA A 26 -18.12 6.07 -12.98
CA ALA A 26 -17.95 7.18 -12.03
C ALA A 26 -19.31 7.72 -11.54
N THR A 27 -20.40 7.36 -12.22
CA THR A 27 -21.77 7.79 -11.84
C THR A 27 -22.73 6.61 -11.78
N ALA A 28 -23.82 6.76 -11.03
CA ALA A 28 -24.87 5.75 -10.97
C ALA A 28 -25.55 5.51 -12.33
N ALA A 29 -25.72 6.57 -13.13
CA ALA A 29 -26.28 6.49 -14.47
C ALA A 29 -25.38 5.66 -15.42
N GLU A 30 -24.06 5.87 -15.37
CA GLU A 30 -23.11 5.03 -16.11
C GLU A 30 -23.19 3.57 -15.66
N ALA A 31 -23.31 3.31 -14.35
CA ALA A 31 -23.42 1.95 -13.83
C ALA A 31 -24.69 1.24 -14.34
N ARG A 32 -25.81 1.96 -14.43
CA ARG A 32 -27.04 1.47 -15.06
C ARG A 32 -26.83 1.13 -16.53
N GLN A 33 -26.25 2.04 -17.30
CA GLN A 33 -26.01 1.81 -18.72
C GLN A 33 -25.12 0.58 -18.94
N ILE A 34 -24.05 0.45 -18.16
CA ILE A 34 -23.17 -0.73 -18.23
C ILE A 34 -23.97 -2.01 -17.91
N ALA A 35 -24.86 -1.98 -16.91
CA ALA A 35 -25.69 -3.12 -16.58
C ALA A 35 -26.69 -3.48 -17.69
N GLU A 36 -27.30 -2.51 -18.37
CA GLU A 36 -28.16 -2.74 -19.55
C GLU A 36 -27.39 -3.49 -20.64
N GLU A 37 -26.20 -3.01 -20.97
CA GLU A 37 -25.35 -3.61 -22.02
C GLU A 37 -24.78 -4.98 -21.64
N LEU A 38 -24.65 -5.29 -20.34
CA LEU A 38 -24.19 -6.60 -19.84
C LEU A 38 -25.33 -7.61 -19.64
N GLY A 39 -26.58 -7.28 -19.98
CA GLY A 39 -27.72 -8.19 -19.87
C GLY A 39 -28.47 -8.13 -18.52
N GLY A 40 -28.25 -7.10 -17.73
CA GLY A 40 -29.07 -6.71 -16.58
C GLY A 40 -28.58 -7.20 -15.21
N ARG A 41 -28.21 -8.48 -15.06
CA ARG A 41 -27.75 -9.05 -13.78
C ARG A 41 -26.25 -8.83 -13.60
N VAL A 42 -25.88 -7.96 -12.67
CA VAL A 42 -24.48 -7.52 -12.46
C VAL A 42 -24.10 -7.48 -10.99
N VAL A 43 -22.80 -7.39 -10.72
CA VAL A 43 -22.23 -7.08 -9.39
C VAL A 43 -21.55 -5.72 -9.47
N VAL A 44 -21.94 -4.81 -8.57
CA VAL A 44 -21.35 -3.48 -8.43
C VAL A 44 -20.34 -3.50 -7.28
N LYS A 45 -19.08 -3.14 -7.56
CA LYS A 45 -17.95 -3.24 -6.63
C LYS A 45 -17.22 -1.91 -6.51
N SER A 46 -17.14 -1.37 -5.30
CA SER A 46 -16.31 -0.21 -4.96
C SER A 46 -14.86 -0.40 -5.43
N GLN A 47 -14.28 0.63 -6.04
CA GLN A 47 -12.86 0.66 -6.41
C GLN A 47 -12.10 1.54 -5.41
N VAL A 48 -11.56 0.88 -4.38
CA VAL A 48 -10.73 1.48 -3.31
C VAL A 48 -9.54 0.57 -3.05
N LEU A 49 -8.39 1.13 -2.68
CA LEU A 49 -7.12 0.39 -2.54
C LEU A 49 -6.94 -0.32 -1.17
N VAL A 50 -8.06 -0.81 -0.62
CA VAL A 50 -8.16 -1.54 0.65
C VAL A 50 -9.00 -2.81 0.51
N GLY A 51 -8.59 -3.87 1.22
CA GLY A 51 -9.35 -5.12 1.31
C GLY A 51 -10.56 -5.02 2.25
N GLY A 52 -11.45 -6.02 2.20
CA GLY A 52 -12.63 -6.11 3.06
C GLY A 52 -13.87 -5.34 2.56
N ARG A 53 -13.88 -4.96 1.28
CA ARG A 53 -14.96 -4.18 0.63
C ARG A 53 -16.33 -4.85 0.77
N GLY A 54 -16.40 -6.18 0.61
CA GLY A 54 -17.63 -6.95 0.78
C GLY A 54 -18.23 -6.82 2.19
N LYS A 55 -17.41 -6.98 3.23
CA LYS A 55 -17.82 -6.82 4.64
C LYS A 55 -18.28 -5.39 4.95
N ALA A 56 -17.71 -4.39 4.26
CA ALA A 56 -18.11 -3.00 4.38
C ALA A 56 -19.39 -2.64 3.59
N GLY A 57 -19.96 -3.56 2.81
CA GLY A 57 -21.14 -3.30 1.97
C GLY A 57 -20.83 -2.64 0.62
N GLY A 58 -19.54 -2.55 0.26
CA GLY A 58 -19.03 -1.99 -0.99
C GLY A 58 -19.05 -2.96 -2.17
N ILE A 59 -19.69 -4.13 -2.04
CA ILE A 59 -19.93 -5.09 -3.12
C ILE A 59 -21.40 -5.51 -3.04
N ARG A 60 -22.16 -5.32 -4.12
CA ARG A 60 -23.60 -5.64 -4.16
C ARG A 60 -24.01 -6.30 -5.48
N LEU A 61 -24.80 -7.36 -5.38
CA LEU A 61 -25.48 -7.97 -6.53
C LEU A 61 -26.71 -7.14 -6.89
N ALA A 62 -26.84 -6.79 -8.16
CA ALA A 62 -28.01 -6.13 -8.74
C ALA A 62 -28.64 -7.04 -9.80
N LYS A 63 -29.95 -7.24 -9.72
CA LYS A 63 -30.70 -8.16 -10.61
C LYS A 63 -31.26 -7.46 -11.85
N SER A 64 -31.18 -6.13 -11.88
CA SER A 64 -31.63 -5.31 -13.01
C SER A 64 -30.77 -4.06 -13.13
N PRO A 65 -30.81 -3.37 -14.28
CA PRO A 65 -30.09 -2.10 -14.44
C PRO A 65 -30.51 -1.01 -13.45
N LYS A 66 -31.80 -0.99 -13.08
CA LYS A 66 -32.29 -0.08 -12.03
C LYS A 66 -31.67 -0.40 -10.67
N GLU A 67 -31.62 -1.67 -10.29
CA GLU A 67 -30.94 -2.08 -9.06
C GLU A 67 -29.43 -1.77 -9.11
N ALA A 68 -28.80 -1.80 -10.29
CA ALA A 68 -27.40 -1.43 -10.46
C ALA A 68 -27.18 0.08 -10.22
N GLU A 69 -28.12 0.92 -10.68
CA GLU A 69 -28.14 2.36 -10.39
C GLU A 69 -28.24 2.64 -8.89
N GLU A 70 -29.18 1.96 -8.21
CA GLU A 70 -29.41 2.10 -6.76
C GLU A 70 -28.19 1.62 -5.96
N ALA A 71 -27.61 0.48 -6.34
CA ALA A 71 -26.39 -0.05 -5.73
C ALA A 71 -25.21 0.90 -5.93
N ALA A 72 -25.01 1.42 -7.14
CA ALA A 72 -23.94 2.37 -7.43
C ALA A 72 -24.12 3.69 -6.67
N THR A 73 -25.35 4.21 -6.58
CA THR A 73 -25.66 5.42 -5.79
C THR A 73 -25.28 5.23 -4.33
N ALA A 74 -25.67 4.09 -3.74
CA ALA A 74 -25.32 3.77 -2.37
C ALA A 74 -23.81 3.65 -2.19
N ILE A 75 -23.12 2.91 -3.08
CA ILE A 75 -21.69 2.62 -2.95
C ILE A 75 -20.82 3.87 -3.18
N LEU A 76 -21.13 4.70 -4.19
CA LEU A 76 -20.40 5.95 -4.47
C LEU A 76 -20.53 6.98 -3.33
N GLY A 77 -21.58 6.88 -2.51
CA GLY A 77 -21.76 7.69 -1.30
C GLY A 77 -21.01 7.16 -0.07
N MET A 78 -20.28 6.05 -0.17
CA MET A 78 -19.59 5.42 0.97
C MET A 78 -18.16 5.93 1.14
N GLU A 79 -17.69 5.80 2.37
CA GLU A 79 -16.28 5.83 2.73
C GLU A 79 -15.91 4.46 3.32
N ILE A 80 -14.88 3.81 2.78
CA ILE A 80 -14.44 2.48 3.20
C ILE A 80 -13.04 2.62 3.79
N LYS A 81 -12.92 2.43 5.12
CA LYS A 81 -11.66 2.56 5.88
C LYS A 81 -10.93 3.90 5.64
N GLY A 82 -11.67 5.01 5.65
CA GLY A 82 -11.10 6.35 5.44
C GLY A 82 -10.97 6.78 3.98
N LEU A 83 -11.32 5.92 3.02
CA LEU A 83 -11.18 6.20 1.60
C LEU A 83 -12.56 6.41 0.94
N PRO A 84 -12.81 7.58 0.32
CA PRO A 84 -14.07 7.84 -0.37
C PRO A 84 -14.17 7.00 -1.65
N VAL A 85 -15.32 6.39 -1.89
CA VAL A 85 -15.50 5.58 -3.11
C VAL A 85 -15.80 6.48 -4.31
N ARG A 86 -14.82 6.68 -5.19
CA ARG A 86 -14.95 7.56 -6.37
C ARG A 86 -15.47 6.85 -7.62
N LYS A 87 -15.27 5.53 -7.69
CA LYS A 87 -15.60 4.70 -8.86
C LYS A 87 -16.13 3.35 -8.42
N VAL A 88 -16.96 2.75 -9.26
CA VAL A 88 -17.43 1.38 -9.11
C VAL A 88 -17.12 0.56 -10.35
N LEU A 89 -16.75 -0.71 -10.17
CA LEU A 89 -16.65 -1.70 -11.23
C LEU A 89 -17.99 -2.44 -11.30
N VAL A 90 -18.58 -2.49 -12.50
CA VAL A 90 -19.81 -3.22 -12.79
C VAL A 90 -19.44 -4.44 -13.63
N ASP A 91 -19.46 -5.61 -12.99
CA ASP A 91 -19.16 -6.90 -13.61
C ASP A 91 -20.45 -7.68 -13.90
N PRO A 92 -20.50 -8.52 -14.95
CA PRO A 92 -21.59 -9.49 -15.10
C PRO A 92 -21.61 -10.42 -13.87
N ALA A 93 -22.81 -10.73 -13.37
CA ALA A 93 -22.94 -11.68 -12.27
C ALA A 93 -22.57 -13.10 -12.75
N ALA A 94 -21.82 -13.80 -11.92
CA ALA A 94 -21.38 -15.17 -12.17
C ALA A 94 -22.19 -16.17 -11.33
N ASP A 95 -22.54 -17.32 -11.89
CA ASP A 95 -23.10 -18.44 -11.14
C ASP A 95 -21.97 -19.37 -10.69
N ILE A 96 -21.60 -19.21 -9.42
CA ILE A 96 -20.43 -19.81 -8.79
C ILE A 96 -20.77 -21.21 -8.25
N GLU A 97 -19.95 -22.20 -8.59
CA GLU A 97 -20.00 -23.55 -8.02
C GLU A 97 -19.00 -23.71 -6.86
N GLN A 98 -17.78 -23.21 -7.03
CA GLN A 98 -16.72 -23.28 -6.04
C GLN A 98 -15.82 -22.05 -6.13
N GLU A 99 -15.33 -21.59 -4.97
CA GLU A 99 -14.37 -20.48 -4.86
C GLU A 99 -13.00 -21.01 -4.42
N ILE A 100 -11.95 -20.53 -5.08
CA ILE A 100 -10.55 -20.92 -4.86
C ILE A 100 -9.74 -19.63 -4.63
N TYR A 101 -8.77 -19.70 -3.73
CA TYR A 101 -7.74 -18.68 -3.61
C TYR A 101 -6.54 -19.05 -4.49
N LEU A 102 -6.02 -18.11 -5.26
CA LEU A 102 -4.74 -18.26 -5.99
C LEU A 102 -3.95 -16.96 -5.93
N GLY A 103 -2.70 -17.01 -5.47
CA GLY A 103 -1.82 -15.85 -5.47
C GLY A 103 -0.36 -16.22 -5.68
N ILE A 104 0.44 -15.25 -6.11
CA ILE A 104 1.89 -15.32 -6.19
C ILE A 104 2.52 -14.11 -5.51
N THR A 105 3.53 -14.35 -4.68
CA THR A 105 4.30 -13.30 -3.99
C THR A 105 5.75 -13.71 -3.80
N ASN A 106 6.56 -12.85 -3.19
CA ASN A 106 7.94 -13.15 -2.84
C ASN A 106 8.04 -13.81 -1.44
N ASP A 107 8.51 -15.05 -1.40
CA ASP A 107 8.97 -15.65 -0.14
C ASP A 107 10.37 -15.13 0.17
N ARG A 108 10.46 -14.19 1.12
CA ARG A 108 11.73 -13.57 1.52
C ARG A 108 12.68 -14.55 2.19
N ALA A 109 12.15 -15.57 2.89
CA ALA A 109 12.99 -16.57 3.55
C ALA A 109 13.61 -17.53 2.52
N ALA A 110 12.80 -18.00 1.56
CA ALA A 110 13.28 -18.83 0.46
C ALA A 110 14.03 -18.06 -0.63
N ARG A 111 13.85 -16.73 -0.68
CA ARG A 111 14.36 -15.82 -1.73
C ARG A 111 13.87 -16.22 -3.13
N ARG A 112 12.60 -16.61 -3.23
CA ARG A 112 11.98 -17.11 -4.45
C ARG A 112 10.52 -16.63 -4.55
N PRO A 113 9.98 -16.45 -5.77
CA PRO A 113 8.54 -16.36 -5.94
C PRO A 113 7.86 -17.64 -5.42
N VAL A 114 6.72 -17.48 -4.77
CA VAL A 114 5.91 -18.58 -4.23
C VAL A 114 4.47 -18.41 -4.68
N PHE A 115 3.94 -19.44 -5.32
CA PHE A 115 2.51 -19.60 -5.50
C PHE A 115 1.89 -20.09 -4.20
N MET A 116 0.74 -19.51 -3.86
CA MET A 116 -0.13 -19.95 -2.77
C MET A 116 -1.51 -20.24 -3.34
N ALA A 117 -2.08 -21.37 -3.00
CA ALA A 117 -3.45 -21.69 -3.36
C ALA A 117 -4.19 -22.37 -2.21
N SER A 118 -5.51 -22.22 -2.17
CA SER A 118 -6.38 -22.87 -1.19
C SER A 118 -7.76 -23.10 -1.78
N ALA A 119 -8.37 -24.25 -1.47
CA ALA A 119 -9.77 -24.52 -1.79
C ALA A 119 -10.75 -23.65 -0.98
N ALA A 120 -10.26 -22.94 0.06
CA ALA A 120 -11.01 -21.93 0.79
C ALA A 120 -10.85 -20.55 0.12
N GLY A 121 -11.48 -20.36 -1.04
CA GLY A 121 -11.59 -19.03 -1.68
C GLY A 121 -12.67 -18.15 -1.04
N GLY A 122 -12.71 -16.88 -1.44
CA GLY A 122 -13.73 -15.91 -1.01
C GLY A 122 -13.58 -15.40 0.44
N VAL A 123 -12.57 -15.89 1.15
CA VAL A 123 -12.23 -15.49 2.53
C VAL A 123 -10.85 -14.85 2.60
N ASP A 124 -10.53 -14.22 3.72
CA ASP A 124 -9.23 -13.60 3.97
C ASP A 124 -8.17 -14.69 4.12
N ILE A 125 -7.13 -14.67 3.26
CA ILE A 125 -6.15 -15.77 3.25
C ILE A 125 -5.30 -15.78 4.52
N GLU A 126 -5.12 -14.62 5.14
CA GLU A 126 -4.48 -14.43 6.44
C GLU A 126 -5.26 -15.13 7.56
N GLU A 127 -6.59 -15.16 7.47
CA GLU A 127 -7.43 -15.89 8.43
C GLU A 127 -7.25 -17.41 8.25
N VAL A 128 -7.20 -17.89 7.01
CA VAL A 128 -6.91 -19.30 6.70
C VAL A 128 -5.51 -19.67 7.19
N ALA A 129 -4.50 -18.81 6.97
CA ALA A 129 -3.13 -19.05 7.42
C ALA A 129 -3.02 -19.17 8.95
N ARG A 130 -3.88 -18.47 9.69
CA ARG A 130 -3.91 -18.51 11.17
C ARG A 130 -4.68 -19.73 11.70
N THR A 131 -5.77 -20.12 11.05
CA THR A 131 -6.74 -21.10 11.58
C THR A 131 -6.65 -22.49 10.96
N SER A 132 -6.20 -22.59 9.71
CA SER A 132 -6.07 -23.83 8.93
C SER A 132 -4.89 -23.71 7.94
N PRO A 133 -3.64 -23.50 8.42
CA PRO A 133 -2.48 -23.29 7.56
C PRO A 133 -2.21 -24.45 6.59
N GLU A 134 -2.63 -25.66 6.94
CA GLU A 134 -2.52 -26.87 6.10
C GLU A 134 -3.34 -26.78 4.81
N LYS A 135 -4.35 -25.91 4.75
CA LYS A 135 -5.14 -25.67 3.53
C LYS A 135 -4.43 -24.76 2.52
N ILE A 136 -3.30 -24.17 2.89
CA ILE A 136 -2.53 -23.29 2.01
C ILE A 136 -1.40 -24.09 1.39
N ILE A 137 -1.57 -24.42 0.12
CA ILE A 137 -0.56 -25.09 -0.68
C ILE A 137 0.42 -24.06 -1.18
N LYS A 138 1.71 -24.31 -0.98
CA LYS A 138 2.80 -23.43 -1.39
C LYS A 138 3.71 -24.14 -2.39
N VAL A 139 3.97 -23.50 -3.52
CA VAL A 139 4.93 -24.00 -4.51
C VAL A 139 5.88 -22.89 -4.92
N HIS A 140 7.16 -23.06 -4.61
CA HIS A 140 8.21 -22.11 -4.96
C HIS A 140 8.64 -22.26 -6.41
N VAL A 141 8.78 -21.13 -7.10
CA VAL A 141 9.25 -21.07 -8.48
C VAL A 141 10.74 -20.73 -8.49
N ASP A 142 11.51 -21.50 -9.24
CA ASP A 142 12.92 -21.17 -9.45
C ASP A 142 13.04 -19.95 -10.40
N PRO A 143 13.74 -18.87 -10.01
CA PRO A 143 13.81 -17.65 -10.83
C PRO A 143 14.43 -17.85 -12.21
N LEU A 144 15.34 -18.82 -12.37
CA LEU A 144 16.00 -19.11 -13.64
C LEU A 144 15.10 -19.97 -14.54
N LEU A 145 14.46 -20.99 -13.96
CA LEU A 145 13.64 -21.92 -14.73
C LEU A 145 12.24 -21.36 -15.01
N GLY A 146 11.73 -20.45 -14.17
CA GLY A 146 10.35 -19.99 -14.20
C GLY A 146 9.34 -21.09 -13.84
N LEU A 147 8.05 -20.76 -13.92
CA LEU A 147 6.97 -21.69 -13.60
C LEU A 147 6.95 -22.87 -14.58
N ARG A 148 6.96 -24.09 -14.06
CA ARG A 148 6.84 -25.34 -14.83
C ARG A 148 5.45 -25.94 -14.72
N ASP A 149 5.01 -26.64 -15.77
CA ASP A 149 3.65 -27.21 -15.80
C ASP A 149 3.40 -28.23 -14.69
N TYR A 150 4.44 -28.95 -14.22
CA TYR A 150 4.27 -29.86 -13.09
C TYR A 150 3.94 -29.11 -11.80
N GLN A 151 4.49 -27.90 -11.60
CA GLN A 151 4.21 -27.09 -10.42
C GLN A 151 2.75 -26.62 -10.40
N ALA A 152 2.19 -26.24 -11.55
CA ALA A 152 0.76 -25.94 -11.65
C ALA A 152 -0.12 -27.15 -11.33
N ARG A 153 0.33 -28.36 -11.72
CA ARG A 153 -0.35 -29.62 -11.34
C ARG A 153 -0.21 -29.93 -9.86
N ASP A 154 0.96 -29.70 -9.25
CA ASP A 154 1.17 -29.90 -7.81
C ASP A 154 0.25 -28.98 -7.00
N ILE A 155 0.08 -27.73 -7.45
CA ILE A 155 -0.89 -26.79 -6.86
C ILE A 155 -2.32 -27.34 -7.00
N ALA A 156 -2.72 -27.74 -8.21
CA ALA A 156 -4.05 -28.28 -8.48
C ALA A 156 -4.37 -29.53 -7.64
N ILE A 157 -3.40 -30.44 -7.48
CA ILE A 157 -3.51 -31.61 -6.61
C ILE A 157 -3.68 -31.19 -5.16
N GLY A 158 -2.85 -30.26 -4.67
CA GLY A 158 -2.89 -29.87 -3.27
C GLY A 158 -4.19 -29.19 -2.84
N ILE A 159 -4.91 -28.53 -3.76
CA ILE A 159 -6.23 -27.94 -3.48
C ILE A 159 -7.39 -28.86 -3.87
N ASP A 160 -7.11 -30.12 -4.20
CA ASP A 160 -8.09 -31.12 -4.66
C ASP A 160 -8.93 -30.64 -5.86
N LEU A 161 -8.32 -29.90 -6.80
CA LEU A 161 -9.00 -29.44 -8.00
C LEU A 161 -9.35 -30.62 -8.92
N PRO A 162 -10.60 -30.76 -9.40
CA PRO A 162 -10.96 -31.83 -10.33
C PRO A 162 -10.15 -31.77 -11.63
N LYS A 163 -9.79 -32.95 -12.16
CA LYS A 163 -8.83 -33.11 -13.27
C LYS A 163 -9.27 -32.41 -14.55
N GLU A 164 -10.57 -32.27 -14.80
CA GLU A 164 -11.10 -31.55 -15.95
C GLU A 164 -10.67 -30.07 -16.00
N TYR A 165 -10.38 -29.45 -14.85
CA TYR A 165 -9.98 -28.04 -14.77
C TYR A 165 -8.46 -27.83 -14.87
N TRP A 166 -7.64 -28.87 -14.77
CA TRP A 166 -6.18 -28.73 -14.64
C TRP A 166 -5.53 -28.00 -15.81
N LYS A 167 -6.01 -28.23 -17.04
CA LYS A 167 -5.48 -27.54 -18.22
C LYS A 167 -5.70 -26.02 -18.11
N GLN A 168 -6.94 -25.63 -17.82
CA GLN A 168 -7.32 -24.22 -17.69
C GLN A 168 -6.62 -23.57 -16.48
N PHE A 169 -6.53 -24.29 -15.36
CA PHE A 169 -5.83 -23.83 -14.17
C PHE A 169 -4.33 -23.59 -14.45
N GLY A 170 -3.69 -24.49 -15.20
CA GLY A 170 -2.31 -24.32 -15.63
C GLY A 170 -2.11 -23.11 -16.54
N GLU A 171 -3.06 -22.83 -17.43
CA GLU A 171 -3.06 -21.60 -18.25
C GLU A 171 -3.19 -20.34 -17.40
N ILE A 172 -4.05 -20.35 -16.39
CA ILE A 172 -4.22 -19.25 -15.42
C ILE A 172 -2.95 -19.04 -14.61
N CYS A 173 -2.34 -20.10 -14.08
CA CYS A 173 -1.09 -20.00 -13.32
C CYS A 173 0.03 -19.41 -14.19
N ARG A 174 0.14 -19.83 -15.45
CA ARG A 174 1.11 -19.27 -16.41
C ARG A 174 0.84 -17.80 -16.72
N GLY A 175 -0.42 -17.42 -16.92
CA GLY A 175 -0.82 -16.02 -17.13
C GLY A 175 -0.51 -15.14 -15.92
N LEU A 176 -0.88 -15.59 -14.72
CA LEU A 176 -0.63 -14.87 -13.47
C LEU A 176 0.88 -14.76 -13.17
N PHE A 177 1.66 -15.82 -13.43
CA PHE A 177 3.12 -15.77 -13.31
C PHE A 177 3.75 -14.76 -14.26
N ARG A 178 3.33 -14.73 -15.53
CA ARG A 178 3.82 -13.74 -16.50
C ARG A 178 3.44 -12.32 -16.10
N ALA A 179 2.18 -12.09 -15.72
CA ALA A 179 1.74 -10.79 -15.20
C ALA A 179 2.60 -10.36 -14.00
N TYR A 180 2.88 -11.27 -13.08
CA TYR A 180 3.72 -11.01 -11.92
C TYR A 180 5.16 -10.63 -12.29
N MET A 181 5.79 -11.39 -13.18
CA MET A 181 7.18 -11.16 -13.59
C MET A 181 7.34 -9.95 -14.50
N ASP A 182 6.54 -9.86 -15.55
CA ASP A 182 6.68 -8.85 -16.62
C ASP A 182 6.30 -7.45 -16.13
N CYS A 183 5.48 -7.34 -15.08
CA CYS A 183 5.10 -6.06 -14.46
C CYS A 183 5.88 -5.74 -13.18
N ASP A 184 6.90 -6.52 -12.81
CA ASP A 184 7.65 -6.37 -11.55
C ASP A 184 6.73 -6.30 -10.32
N ALA A 185 5.77 -7.23 -10.24
CA ALA A 185 4.86 -7.30 -9.13
C ALA A 185 5.54 -7.89 -7.88
N THR A 186 5.12 -7.40 -6.71
CA THR A 186 5.43 -8.01 -5.41
C THR A 186 4.30 -8.94 -4.95
N LEU A 187 3.09 -8.75 -5.46
CA LEU A 187 1.93 -9.60 -5.26
C LEU A 187 1.05 -9.58 -6.52
N ALA A 188 0.59 -10.75 -6.95
CA ALA A 188 -0.54 -10.88 -7.86
C ALA A 188 -1.48 -11.95 -7.30
N GLU A 189 -2.72 -11.57 -6.99
CA GLU A 189 -3.68 -12.38 -6.25
C GLU A 189 -5.03 -12.37 -6.97
N ILE A 190 -5.66 -13.54 -7.02
CA ILE A 190 -7.01 -13.78 -7.51
C ILE A 190 -7.80 -14.40 -6.36
N ASN A 191 -8.74 -13.63 -5.80
CA ASN A 191 -9.57 -14.10 -4.69
C ASN A 191 -10.99 -13.51 -4.75
N PRO A 192 -11.98 -14.23 -5.30
CA PRO A 192 -11.91 -15.64 -5.68
C PRO A 192 -11.55 -15.88 -7.16
N LEU A 193 -10.81 -16.96 -7.39
CA LEU A 193 -10.83 -17.71 -8.64
C LEU A 193 -12.00 -18.70 -8.54
N VAL A 194 -12.97 -18.65 -9.45
CA VAL A 194 -14.18 -19.48 -9.33
C VAL A 194 -14.27 -20.55 -10.40
N ILE A 195 -14.88 -21.67 -10.05
CA ILE A 195 -15.48 -22.60 -10.99
C ILE A 195 -16.91 -22.13 -11.24
N LEU A 196 -17.22 -21.83 -12.50
CA LEU A 196 -18.57 -21.52 -12.96
C LEU A 196 -19.36 -22.80 -13.24
N LYS A 197 -20.69 -22.73 -13.16
CA LYS A 197 -21.57 -23.86 -13.49
C LYS A 197 -21.39 -24.38 -14.93
N GLU A 198 -20.94 -23.52 -15.84
CA GLU A 198 -20.57 -23.89 -17.22
C GLU A 198 -19.22 -24.62 -17.32
N LYS A 199 -18.67 -25.07 -16.18
CA LYS A 199 -17.41 -25.80 -16.04
C LYS A 199 -16.20 -25.04 -16.59
N THR A 200 -16.13 -23.75 -16.31
CA THR A 200 -14.97 -22.91 -16.65
C THR A 200 -14.47 -22.16 -15.42
N LEU A 201 -13.15 -21.96 -15.35
CA LEU A 201 -12.51 -21.12 -14.35
C LEU A 201 -12.55 -19.64 -14.75
N MET A 202 -12.80 -18.77 -13.77
CA MET A 202 -12.82 -17.32 -13.97
C MET A 202 -12.29 -16.57 -12.75
N ALA A 203 -11.41 -15.59 -12.97
CA ALA A 203 -10.90 -14.70 -11.93
C ALA A 203 -11.91 -13.57 -11.68
N LEU A 204 -12.76 -13.72 -10.65
CA LEU A 204 -13.82 -12.74 -10.38
C LEU A 204 -13.29 -11.46 -9.74
N ASP A 205 -12.24 -11.56 -8.94
CA ASP A 205 -11.55 -10.44 -8.31
C ASP A 205 -10.05 -10.56 -8.57
N GLY A 206 -9.33 -9.45 -8.48
CA GLY A 206 -7.91 -9.40 -8.73
C GLY A 206 -7.25 -8.27 -7.95
N LYS A 207 -6.11 -8.57 -7.34
CA LYS A 207 -5.30 -7.62 -6.58
C LYS A 207 -3.86 -7.74 -7.01
N MET A 208 -3.26 -6.63 -7.42
CA MET A 208 -1.87 -6.58 -7.84
C MET A 208 -1.14 -5.45 -7.14
N LEU A 209 0.04 -5.75 -6.60
CA LEU A 209 0.97 -4.77 -6.04
C LEU A 209 2.24 -4.80 -6.86
N LEU A 210 2.66 -3.64 -7.36
CA LEU A 210 3.89 -3.45 -8.11
C LEU A 210 5.03 -3.00 -7.18
N ASP A 211 6.26 -3.37 -7.50
CA ASP A 211 7.45 -2.80 -6.87
C ASP A 211 7.62 -1.34 -7.31
N ASP A 212 7.54 -0.41 -6.36
CA ASP A 212 7.75 1.02 -6.62
C ASP A 212 9.15 1.30 -7.20
N ASN A 213 10.15 0.48 -6.85
CA ASN A 213 11.51 0.62 -7.36
C ASN A 213 11.66 0.22 -8.83
N ALA A 214 10.70 -0.49 -9.40
CA ALA A 214 10.73 -0.92 -10.80
C ALA A 214 9.95 0.01 -11.74
N LEU A 215 9.19 0.98 -11.21
CA LEU A 215 8.31 1.82 -12.02
C LEU A 215 9.04 2.68 -13.07
N PHE A 216 10.33 2.98 -12.87
CA PHE A 216 11.13 3.72 -13.85
C PHE A 216 11.23 3.03 -15.22
N ARG A 217 11.03 1.70 -15.26
CA ARG A 217 11.02 0.90 -16.49
C ARG A 217 9.60 0.47 -16.92
N HIS A 218 8.57 0.93 -16.22
CA HIS A 218 7.15 0.64 -16.49
C HIS A 218 6.33 1.94 -16.48
N PRO A 219 6.55 2.86 -17.45
CA PRO A 219 5.83 4.14 -17.48
C PRO A 219 4.32 3.96 -17.61
N ASP A 220 3.87 2.97 -18.38
CA ASP A 220 2.46 2.62 -18.57
C ASP A 220 1.79 2.17 -17.26
N LEU A 221 2.52 1.47 -16.39
CA LEU A 221 2.04 1.09 -15.07
C LEU A 221 2.11 2.25 -14.09
N ALA A 222 3.15 3.08 -14.16
CA ALA A 222 3.27 4.26 -13.30
C ALA A 222 2.11 5.25 -13.48
N GLU A 223 1.63 5.40 -14.72
CA GLU A 223 0.44 6.20 -15.07
C GLU A 223 -0.86 5.68 -14.45
N MET A 224 -0.93 4.40 -14.06
CA MET A 224 -2.11 3.82 -13.40
C MET A 224 -2.24 4.22 -11.92
N ARG A 225 -1.25 4.91 -11.35
CA ARG A 225 -1.26 5.33 -9.93
C ARG A 225 -2.44 6.26 -9.67
N ASP A 226 -3.29 5.85 -8.74
CA ASP A 226 -4.36 6.72 -8.25
C ASP A 226 -3.86 7.56 -7.07
N VAL A 227 -3.50 8.81 -7.35
CA VAL A 227 -3.01 9.76 -6.33
C VAL A 227 -4.11 10.23 -5.38
N ASP A 228 -5.39 10.11 -5.77
CA ASP A 228 -6.52 10.55 -4.95
C ASP A 228 -6.80 9.60 -3.77
N GLU A 229 -6.28 8.36 -3.84
CA GLU A 229 -6.35 7.34 -2.79
C GLU A 229 -5.15 7.40 -1.83
N GLU A 230 -4.11 8.16 -2.16
CA GLU A 230 -2.93 8.35 -1.31
C GLU A 230 -3.13 9.56 -0.38
N ALA A 231 -2.59 9.50 0.83
CA ALA A 231 -2.69 10.63 1.75
C ALA A 231 -1.96 11.86 1.17
N PRO A 232 -2.58 13.06 1.14
CA PRO A 232 -1.98 14.24 0.50
C PRO A 232 -0.58 14.59 1.01
N ALA A 233 -0.32 14.34 2.30
CA ALA A 233 0.99 14.55 2.92
C ALA A 233 2.06 13.56 2.39
N GLU A 234 1.69 12.31 2.12
CA GLU A 234 2.59 11.30 1.54
C GLU A 234 2.89 11.62 0.07
N THR A 235 1.88 12.05 -0.68
CA THR A 235 2.02 12.51 -2.07
C THR A 235 2.95 13.71 -2.17
N GLU A 236 2.79 14.70 -1.29
CA GLU A 236 3.65 15.88 -1.23
C GLU A 236 5.09 15.50 -0.82
N ALA A 237 5.25 14.65 0.20
CA ALA A 237 6.55 14.15 0.64
C ALA A 237 7.34 13.51 -0.51
N ARG A 238 6.68 12.69 -1.34
CA ARG A 238 7.32 11.99 -2.46
C ARG A 238 7.91 12.94 -3.50
N LYS A 239 7.32 14.12 -3.74
CA LYS A 239 7.85 15.12 -4.68
C LYS A 239 9.26 15.60 -4.29
N TYR A 240 9.59 15.57 -3.00
CA TYR A 240 10.89 15.94 -2.47
C TYR A 240 11.80 14.73 -2.20
N GLY A 241 11.37 13.52 -2.58
CA GLY A 241 12.07 12.28 -2.29
C GLY A 241 12.11 11.95 -0.79
N LEU A 242 11.08 12.36 -0.04
CA LEU A 242 10.91 12.06 1.38
C LEU A 242 10.04 10.81 1.53
N SER A 243 10.39 9.92 2.45
CA SER A 243 9.49 8.83 2.86
C SER A 243 8.73 9.27 4.09
N PHE A 244 7.42 9.48 3.96
CA PHE A 244 6.55 9.98 5.03
C PHE A 244 5.38 9.01 5.23
N ILE A 245 5.00 8.77 6.49
CA ILE A 245 3.76 8.08 6.85
C ILE A 245 3.16 8.82 8.03
N LYS A 246 1.88 9.18 7.93
CA LYS A 246 1.15 9.84 9.02
C LYS A 246 0.78 8.82 10.12
N LEU A 247 0.87 9.24 11.37
CA LEU A 247 0.40 8.53 12.56
C LEU A 247 -0.50 9.45 13.41
N ASP A 248 -1.15 8.90 14.44
CA ASP A 248 -2.14 9.63 15.26
C ASP A 248 -1.55 10.33 16.51
N GLY A 249 -0.24 10.61 16.50
CA GLY A 249 0.46 11.21 17.63
C GLY A 249 0.56 12.73 17.61
N SER A 250 1.38 13.26 18.53
CA SER A 250 1.59 14.70 18.73
C SER A 250 3.06 15.14 18.61
N ILE A 251 4.00 14.20 18.45
CA ILE A 251 5.43 14.52 18.31
C ILE A 251 5.86 14.20 16.89
N GLY A 252 6.08 15.23 16.09
CA GLY A 252 6.58 15.08 14.74
C GLY A 252 8.04 14.61 14.76
N CYS A 253 8.38 13.57 13.99
CA CYS A 253 9.75 13.05 13.93
C CYS A 253 10.35 13.37 12.55
N MET A 254 11.54 13.96 12.53
CA MET A 254 12.32 14.17 11.30
C MET A 254 13.70 13.54 11.46
N VAL A 255 13.99 12.53 10.66
CA VAL A 255 15.15 11.66 10.87
C VAL A 255 15.80 11.32 9.53
N ASN A 256 17.10 11.09 9.52
CA ASN A 256 17.80 10.52 8.37
C ASN A 256 18.04 9.02 8.55
N GLY A 257 17.56 8.23 7.59
CA GLY A 257 17.61 6.78 7.57
C GLY A 257 16.40 6.11 8.22
N ALA A 258 15.72 5.24 7.45
CA ALA A 258 14.51 4.55 7.87
C ALA A 258 14.64 3.79 9.21
N GLY A 259 15.77 3.09 9.44
CA GLY A 259 16.00 2.38 10.70
C GLY A 259 16.04 3.31 11.91
N LEU A 260 16.75 4.44 11.78
CA LEU A 260 16.82 5.44 12.85
C LEU A 260 15.47 6.15 13.03
N ALA A 261 14.72 6.38 11.94
CA ALA A 261 13.38 6.96 12.00
C ALA A 261 12.44 6.08 12.84
N MET A 262 12.42 4.76 12.58
CA MET A 262 11.68 3.79 13.39
C MET A 262 12.14 3.78 14.86
N THR A 263 13.45 3.72 15.10
CA THR A 263 14.00 3.75 16.47
C THR A 263 13.63 5.04 17.21
N THR A 264 13.54 6.17 16.50
CA THR A 264 13.16 7.46 17.07
C THR A 264 11.69 7.48 17.49
N MET A 265 10.80 6.90 16.68
CA MET A 265 9.39 6.76 17.04
C MET A 265 9.23 5.83 18.25
N ASP A 266 9.93 4.68 18.24
CA ASP A 266 9.86 3.69 19.31
C ASP A 266 10.33 4.26 20.64
N ILE A 267 11.43 5.02 20.65
CA ILE A 267 11.94 5.61 21.88
C ILE A 267 11.09 6.78 22.39
N VAL A 268 10.46 7.56 21.49
CA VAL A 268 9.46 8.56 21.88
C VAL A 268 8.28 7.87 22.57
N LYS A 269 7.79 6.77 21.99
CA LYS A 269 6.72 5.95 22.57
C LYS A 269 7.13 5.35 23.92
N LEU A 270 8.37 4.83 24.02
CA LEU A 270 8.93 4.26 25.25
C LEU A 270 8.94 5.27 26.41
N PHE A 271 9.15 6.56 26.13
CA PHE A 271 9.11 7.62 27.14
C PHE A 271 7.72 8.26 27.32
N GLY A 272 6.67 7.64 26.77
CA GLY A 272 5.28 8.05 26.97
C GLY A 272 4.83 9.21 26.09
N GLY A 273 5.52 9.47 24.98
CA GLY A 273 5.04 10.32 23.90
C GLY A 273 4.29 9.54 22.83
N GLU A 274 3.63 10.27 21.92
CA GLU A 274 2.98 9.68 20.76
C GLU A 274 3.63 10.23 19.48
N PRO A 275 4.37 9.43 18.70
CA PRO A 275 4.93 9.88 17.44
C PRO A 275 3.81 10.19 16.44
N ALA A 276 3.84 11.38 15.84
CA ALA A 276 2.83 11.86 14.89
C ALA A 276 3.09 11.40 13.45
N ASN A 277 4.31 10.98 13.15
CA ASN A 277 4.67 10.53 11.81
C ASN A 277 5.96 9.70 11.83
N PHE A 278 6.11 8.87 10.80
CA PHE A 278 7.40 8.43 10.28
C PHE A 278 7.87 9.43 9.21
N LEU A 279 9.13 9.86 9.25
CA LEU A 279 9.73 10.63 8.16
C LEU A 279 11.23 10.35 8.05
N ASP A 280 11.62 9.85 6.88
CA ASP A 280 13.03 9.70 6.47
C ASP A 280 13.39 10.73 5.38
N ILE A 281 14.35 11.62 5.68
CA ILE A 281 14.87 12.61 4.73
C ILE A 281 15.97 12.05 3.80
N GLY A 282 16.41 10.81 4.03
CA GLY A 282 17.50 10.15 3.32
C GLY A 282 18.88 10.64 3.75
N GLY A 283 19.92 10.28 2.99
CA GLY A 283 21.32 10.62 3.30
C GLY A 283 21.69 12.11 3.17
N GLY A 284 20.79 12.97 2.67
CA GLY A 284 21.04 14.39 2.46
C GLY A 284 19.98 15.26 3.12
N ALA A 285 20.42 16.25 3.90
CA ALA A 285 19.57 17.21 4.61
C ALA A 285 19.71 18.62 3.99
N SER A 286 19.42 18.75 2.70
CA SER A 286 19.39 20.09 2.07
C SER A 286 18.29 20.94 2.70
N ALA A 287 18.49 22.27 2.72
CA ALA A 287 17.54 23.21 3.31
C ALA A 287 16.12 23.03 2.74
N ASP A 288 15.99 22.86 1.42
CA ASP A 288 14.70 22.67 0.74
C ASP A 288 13.96 21.40 1.22
N LYS A 289 14.68 20.29 1.41
CA LYS A 289 14.10 19.04 1.90
C LYS A 289 13.64 19.18 3.35
N VAL A 290 14.45 19.85 4.19
CA VAL A 290 14.10 20.12 5.59
C VAL A 290 12.88 21.03 5.68
N ALA A 291 12.82 22.10 4.89
CA ALA A 291 11.68 23.02 4.84
C ALA A 291 10.40 22.31 4.36
N ALA A 292 10.47 21.50 3.30
CA ALA A 292 9.36 20.69 2.84
C ALA A 292 8.88 19.71 3.93
N ALA A 293 9.80 18.97 4.55
CA ALA A 293 9.50 18.03 5.63
C ALA A 293 8.84 18.73 6.84
N MET A 294 9.31 19.92 7.22
CA MET A 294 8.70 20.72 8.29
C MET A 294 7.28 21.15 7.91
N ARG A 295 7.05 21.66 6.69
CA ARG A 295 5.70 22.05 6.23
C ARG A 295 4.73 20.87 6.26
N ILE A 296 5.18 19.69 5.86
CA ILE A 296 4.36 18.47 5.87
C ILE A 296 3.99 18.08 7.30
N ILE A 297 4.96 18.01 8.22
CA ILE A 297 4.69 17.70 9.63
C ILE A 297 3.75 18.73 10.26
N LEU A 298 4.00 20.02 10.05
CA LEU A 298 3.22 21.12 10.63
C LEU A 298 1.83 21.30 10.02
N SER A 299 1.56 20.66 8.87
CA SER A 299 0.20 20.60 8.32
C SER A 299 -0.76 19.80 9.22
N ASP A 300 -0.22 18.92 10.07
CA ASP A 300 -1.00 18.21 11.06
C ASP A 300 -1.13 19.03 12.36
N LYS A 301 -2.37 19.45 12.64
CA LYS A 301 -2.73 20.25 13.81
C LYS A 301 -2.53 19.52 15.15
N ASN A 302 -2.40 18.20 15.12
CA ASN A 302 -2.15 17.39 16.30
C ASN A 302 -0.69 17.52 16.79
N VAL A 303 0.24 17.93 15.92
CA VAL A 303 1.65 18.07 16.27
C VAL A 303 1.86 19.24 17.23
N LYS A 304 2.49 18.95 18.38
CA LYS A 304 2.81 19.88 19.47
C LYS A 304 4.30 20.08 19.68
N ALA A 305 5.14 19.18 19.20
CA ALA A 305 6.59 19.36 19.17
C ALA A 305 7.20 18.62 17.97
N ILE A 306 8.39 19.05 17.53
CA ILE A 306 9.16 18.33 16.51
C ILE A 306 10.49 17.86 17.08
N LEU A 307 10.81 16.58 16.87
CA LEU A 307 12.09 15.96 17.18
C LEU A 307 12.90 15.75 15.89
N PHE A 308 13.97 16.53 15.76
CA PHE A 308 15.02 16.31 14.77
C PHE A 308 16.06 15.35 15.36
N ASN A 309 16.23 14.19 14.74
CA ASN A 309 17.30 13.26 15.10
C ASN A 309 18.15 12.99 13.86
N VAL A 310 19.31 13.65 13.79
CA VAL A 310 20.21 13.52 12.64
C VAL A 310 21.53 12.92 13.07
N PHE A 311 21.87 11.80 12.44
CA PHE A 311 23.21 11.24 12.49
C PHE A 311 23.99 11.74 11.27
N GLY A 312 24.89 12.70 11.48
CA GLY A 312 25.84 13.20 10.49
C GLY A 312 26.86 12.13 10.12
N GLY A 313 26.60 11.43 9.01
CA GLY A 313 27.54 10.53 8.37
C GLY A 313 28.50 11.32 7.47
N ILE A 314 28.14 11.42 6.19
CA ILE A 314 28.91 12.18 5.18
C ILE A 314 28.74 13.69 5.38
N THR A 315 27.53 14.14 5.72
CA THR A 315 27.22 15.56 5.93
C THR A 315 27.61 15.98 7.35
N ARG A 316 28.39 17.06 7.47
CA ARG A 316 28.76 17.64 8.78
C ARG A 316 27.56 18.25 9.49
N CYS A 317 27.51 18.13 10.81
CA CYS A 317 26.40 18.59 11.62
C CYS A 317 26.22 20.12 11.63
N ASP A 318 27.28 20.91 11.42
CA ASP A 318 27.19 22.36 11.29
C ASP A 318 26.49 22.79 9.99
N GLU A 319 26.71 22.07 8.88
CA GLU A 319 25.98 22.29 7.63
C GLU A 319 24.50 21.89 7.75
N VAL A 320 24.22 20.77 8.42
CA VAL A 320 22.83 20.37 8.75
C VAL A 320 22.16 21.45 9.60
N ALA A 321 22.85 21.97 10.62
CA ALA A 321 22.33 23.03 11.47
C ALA A 321 22.00 24.29 10.67
N LYS A 322 22.88 24.73 9.76
CA LYS A 322 22.60 25.85 8.84
C LYS A 322 21.35 25.60 7.99
N GLY A 323 21.21 24.41 7.42
CA GLY A 323 20.02 24.02 6.65
C GLY A 323 18.73 24.09 7.46
N ILE A 324 18.75 23.62 8.72
CA ILE A 324 17.64 23.74 9.66
C ILE A 324 17.33 25.22 9.94
N LEU A 325 18.33 26.06 10.20
CA LEU A 325 18.14 27.49 10.45
C LEU A 325 17.51 28.22 9.25
N THR A 326 17.94 27.88 8.03
CA THR A 326 17.32 28.41 6.80
C THR A 326 15.86 28.00 6.71
N ALA A 327 15.54 26.73 6.96
CA ALA A 327 14.16 26.24 6.96
C ALA A 327 13.30 26.89 8.07
N LEU A 328 13.87 27.14 9.26
CA LEU A 328 13.20 27.85 10.34
C LEU A 328 12.81 29.29 9.96
N ALA A 329 13.69 29.99 9.24
CA ALA A 329 13.43 31.35 8.79
C ALA A 329 12.30 31.44 7.75
N GLU A 330 12.16 30.40 6.91
CA GLU A 330 11.08 30.28 5.92
C GLU A 330 9.75 29.87 6.58
N VAL A 331 9.76 28.78 7.35
CA VAL A 331 8.55 28.11 7.84
C VAL A 331 7.99 28.80 9.09
N LYS A 332 8.83 29.42 9.91
CA LYS A 332 8.47 30.15 11.15
C LYS A 332 7.52 29.36 12.07
N PRO A 333 7.92 28.16 12.52
CA PRO A 333 7.10 27.32 13.38
C PRO A 333 6.84 27.97 14.74
N THR A 334 5.65 27.71 15.31
CA THR A 334 5.24 28.21 16.63
C THR A 334 5.37 27.17 17.74
N ILE A 335 5.68 25.92 17.41
CA ILE A 335 5.80 24.81 18.35
C ILE A 335 7.27 24.54 18.71
N PRO A 336 7.55 24.00 19.92
CA PRO A 336 8.91 23.70 20.34
C PRO A 336 9.58 22.64 19.47
N MET A 337 10.90 22.77 19.34
CA MET A 337 11.73 21.88 18.55
C MET A 337 12.90 21.35 19.36
N VAL A 338 13.05 20.03 19.33
CA VAL A 338 14.14 19.31 19.96
C VAL A 338 15.05 18.78 18.87
N VAL A 339 16.36 18.93 19.05
CA VAL A 339 17.35 18.47 18.09
C VAL A 339 18.44 17.66 18.73
N ARG A 340 18.75 16.53 18.11
CA ARG A 340 19.92 15.72 18.41
C ARG A 340 20.75 15.58 17.15
N LEU A 341 21.97 16.11 17.19
CA LEU A 341 22.98 15.99 16.15
C LEU A 341 24.15 15.17 16.68
N VAL A 342 24.54 14.12 15.95
CA VAL A 342 25.73 13.31 16.26
C VAL A 342 26.51 13.07 14.98
N GLY A 343 27.83 13.24 15.02
CA GLY A 343 28.71 13.13 13.85
C GLY A 343 29.79 14.21 13.87
N THR A 344 30.40 14.45 12.72
CA THR A 344 31.42 15.51 12.52
C THR A 344 30.83 16.88 12.82
N ASN A 345 31.53 17.69 13.62
CA ASN A 345 31.13 19.03 14.07
C ASN A 345 29.77 19.08 14.81
N ALA A 346 29.38 17.99 15.47
CA ALA A 346 28.14 17.93 16.25
C ALA A 346 28.05 18.97 17.37
N GLU A 347 29.17 19.31 18.02
CA GLU A 347 29.20 20.37 19.04
C GLU A 347 28.90 21.75 18.44
N GLU A 348 29.56 22.10 17.33
CA GLU A 348 29.33 23.36 16.62
C GLU A 348 27.88 23.45 16.10
N GLY A 349 27.37 22.38 15.49
CA GLY A 349 25.99 22.32 15.03
C GLY A 349 24.98 22.46 16.17
N ARG A 350 25.19 21.79 17.31
CA ARG A 350 24.34 21.97 18.50
C ARG A 350 24.39 23.41 19.02
N LYS A 351 25.56 24.03 19.04
CA LYS A 351 25.71 25.44 19.47
C LYS A 351 24.90 26.39 18.57
N LEU A 352 25.01 26.25 17.24
CA LEU A 352 24.26 27.05 16.27
C LEU A 352 22.73 26.95 16.50
N LEU A 353 22.23 25.75 16.78
CA LEU A 353 20.79 25.54 17.01
C LEU A 353 20.34 26.00 18.41
N ALA A 354 21.21 25.88 19.41
CA ALA A 354 20.95 26.41 20.75
C ALA A 354 20.83 27.95 20.74
N ASP A 355 21.68 28.64 19.97
CA ASP A 355 21.62 30.10 19.79
C ASP A 355 20.29 30.53 19.12
N ALA A 356 19.71 29.65 18.29
CA ALA A 356 18.37 29.81 17.71
C ALA A 356 17.22 29.33 18.62
N LYS A 357 17.51 29.10 19.90
CA LYS A 357 16.55 28.67 20.95
C LYS A 357 15.90 27.30 20.71
N MET A 358 16.52 26.42 19.92
CA MET A 358 16.11 25.01 19.88
C MET A 358 16.62 24.27 21.11
N ILE A 359 15.85 23.27 21.55
CA ILE A 359 16.22 22.41 22.66
C ILE A 359 17.21 21.37 22.12
N THR A 360 18.48 21.44 22.50
CA THR A 360 19.50 20.47 22.06
C THR A 360 19.56 19.27 22.99
N ALA A 361 19.93 18.11 22.44
CA ALA A 361 20.09 16.86 23.16
C ALA A 361 21.33 16.10 22.71
N ASP A 362 21.97 15.42 23.66
CA ASP A 362 23.25 14.73 23.44
C ASP A 362 23.06 13.28 23.00
N THR A 363 22.06 12.63 23.60
CA THR A 363 21.72 11.23 23.33
C THR A 363 20.31 11.12 22.78
N LEU A 364 20.02 10.01 22.11
CA LEU A 364 18.68 9.76 21.59
C LEU A 364 17.64 9.67 22.74
N ALA A 365 18.02 9.09 23.88
CA ALA A 365 17.14 9.00 25.04
C ALA A 365 16.84 10.37 25.66
N ASP A 366 17.85 11.24 25.75
CA ASP A 366 17.67 12.63 26.19
C ASP A 366 16.76 13.41 25.23
N ALA A 367 16.99 13.28 23.92
CA ALA A 367 16.20 13.95 22.89
C ALA A 367 14.72 13.55 22.97
N ALA A 368 14.44 12.26 23.14
CA ALA A 368 13.08 11.76 23.27
C ALA A 368 12.39 12.28 24.54
N ARG A 369 13.05 12.23 25.71
CA ARG A 369 12.48 12.78 26.96
C ARG A 369 12.19 14.28 26.83
N LYS A 370 13.10 15.04 26.24
CA LYS A 370 12.92 16.48 25.98
C LYS A 370 11.77 16.73 25.02
N ALA A 371 11.60 15.93 23.97
CA ALA A 371 10.49 16.07 23.01
C ALA A 371 9.13 15.77 23.68
N VAL A 372 9.07 14.73 24.52
CA VAL A 372 7.87 14.40 25.31
C VAL A 372 7.51 15.51 26.28
N ALA A 373 8.50 16.09 26.97
CA ALA A 373 8.27 17.23 27.86
C ALA A 373 7.79 18.47 27.08
N ALA A 374 8.44 18.76 25.95
CA ALA A 374 8.12 19.90 25.10
C ALA A 374 6.70 19.82 24.51
N ALA A 375 6.22 18.61 24.15
CA ALA A 375 4.88 18.42 23.61
C ALA A 375 3.74 18.57 24.64
N LYS A 376 4.07 18.61 25.94
CA LYS A 376 3.11 18.79 27.04
C LYS A 376 3.02 20.23 27.54
N ALA A 377 3.99 21.07 27.17
CA ALA A 377 4.02 22.50 27.46
C ALA A 377 3.14 23.25 26.46
#